data_AF-A0A6A7N0I1-F1
#
_entry.id   AF-A0A6A7N0I1-F1
#
_cell.length_a   1.000
_cell.length_b   1.000
_cell.length_c   1.000
_cell.angle_alpha   90.00
_cell.angle_beta   90.00
_cell.angle_gamma   90.00
#
_symmetry.space_group_name_H-M   'P 1'
#
loop_
_entity.id
_entity.type
_entity.pdbx_description
1 polymer ?
#
loop_
_entity_poly.entity_id
_entity_poly.type
_entity_poly.pdbx_seq_one_letter_code
_entity_poly.pdbx_strand_id
1 'polypeptide(L)'
;MRCAVALPASLLLPGAGASPARVQLDFHSAFLMNMHHFLYNLGVHPELLEKTGWTATPTADEMATLRGAVAWYHDNYAKRDLLFDEQMTAIKTALSVADTRRDASGLALPPQLASTLNSVAPIYARCLWAQHDASNRQWIAEAKRLDERYGAEVQEGIARHLQTPFPSTPIRIDIVVETGKRQGGYTDTQTVIPGGRPSYQGLAALEMTYHEISHIASTEKLEEMIDARLKATHRSADSDLWHAVQFYTVGAVVKAVLKRRDGIDYEPYADKGGLFKGYWSPFAPIIASEWQPYMNGKQTFEQAVVRMVDRLPAA
;
A
#
# COMPACT_ATOMS: atom_id res chain seq x y z
N MET A 1 -51.28 -21.54 -52.40
CA MET A 1 -50.93 -20.26 -51.74
C MET A 1 -50.76 -20.52 -50.26
N ARG A 2 -49.51 -20.56 -49.76
CA ARG A 2 -49.18 -20.67 -48.33
C ARG A 2 -48.41 -19.41 -47.95
N CYS A 3 -49.03 -18.53 -47.18
CA CYS A 3 -48.36 -17.37 -46.59
C CYS A 3 -47.55 -17.83 -45.37
N ALA A 4 -46.24 -17.63 -45.43
CA ALA A 4 -45.36 -17.72 -44.27
C ALA A 4 -45.49 -16.44 -43.45
N VAL A 5 -45.80 -16.58 -42.16
CA VAL A 5 -45.76 -15.49 -41.19
C VAL A 5 -44.40 -15.53 -40.51
N ALA A 6 -43.62 -14.47 -40.66
CA ALA A 6 -42.35 -14.27 -39.98
C ALA A 6 -42.60 -13.77 -38.55
N LEU A 7 -42.03 -14.43 -37.55
CA LEU A 7 -41.92 -13.92 -36.18
C LEU A 7 -40.76 -12.92 -36.09
N PRO A 8 -40.88 -11.83 -35.31
CA PRO A 8 -39.78 -10.89 -35.11
C PRO A 8 -38.73 -11.49 -34.18
N ALA A 9 -37.47 -11.43 -34.62
CA ALA A 9 -36.31 -11.71 -33.78
C ALA A 9 -36.23 -10.66 -32.67
N SER A 10 -36.43 -11.10 -31.42
CA SER A 10 -36.18 -10.27 -30.25
C SER A 10 -34.67 -10.14 -30.06
N LEU A 11 -34.16 -8.93 -30.23
CA LEU A 11 -32.79 -8.55 -29.87
C LEU A 11 -32.66 -8.67 -28.34
N LEU A 12 -32.00 -9.73 -27.89
CA LEU A 12 -31.49 -9.82 -26.52
C LEU A 12 -30.35 -8.81 -26.39
N LEU A 13 -30.62 -7.70 -25.71
CA LEU A 13 -29.57 -6.81 -25.21
C LEU A 13 -28.70 -7.63 -24.23
N PRO A 14 -27.36 -7.57 -24.34
CA PRO A 14 -26.50 -8.19 -23.36
C PRO A 14 -26.79 -7.55 -22.00
N GLY A 15 -27.12 -8.39 -21.02
CA GLY A 15 -27.40 -7.96 -19.65
C GLY A 15 -26.25 -7.13 -19.11
N ALA A 16 -26.59 -6.05 -18.42
CA ALA A 16 -25.66 -5.30 -17.59
C ALA A 16 -24.90 -6.30 -16.71
N GLY A 17 -23.62 -6.51 -17.01
CA GLY A 17 -22.77 -7.40 -16.24
C GLY A 17 -22.80 -6.98 -14.78
N ALA A 18 -22.98 -7.95 -13.88
CA ALA A 18 -22.89 -7.70 -12.45
C ALA A 18 -21.61 -6.91 -12.17
N SER A 19 -21.72 -5.78 -11.49
CA SER A 19 -20.54 -5.02 -11.06
C SER A 19 -19.60 -5.97 -10.34
N PRO A 20 -18.30 -5.98 -10.68
CA PRO A 20 -17.34 -6.85 -10.02
C PRO A 20 -17.44 -6.63 -8.51
N ALA A 21 -17.39 -7.73 -7.74
CA ALA A 21 -17.51 -7.67 -6.29
C ALA A 21 -16.49 -6.68 -5.71
N ARG A 22 -16.94 -5.83 -4.79
CA ARG A 22 -16.05 -4.91 -4.07
C ARG A 22 -15.07 -5.73 -3.24
N VAL A 23 -13.80 -5.35 -3.29
CA VAL A 23 -12.80 -5.87 -2.36
C VAL A 23 -13.20 -5.50 -0.94
N GLN A 24 -13.08 -6.44 -0.01
CA GLN A 24 -13.34 -6.16 1.41
C GLN A 24 -12.04 -5.69 2.07
N LEU A 25 -12.08 -4.50 2.66
CA LEU A 25 -10.94 -3.87 3.33
C LEU A 25 -11.11 -3.94 4.85
N ASP A 26 -10.29 -4.76 5.50
CA ASP A 26 -10.32 -4.98 6.94
C ASP A 26 -9.20 -4.14 7.59
N PHE A 27 -9.55 -2.93 8.01
CA PHE A 27 -8.62 -1.99 8.63
C PHE A 27 -8.42 -2.27 10.13
N HIS A 28 -7.15 -2.27 10.56
CA HIS A 28 -6.73 -2.54 11.93
C HIS A 28 -5.82 -1.46 12.50
N SER A 29 -5.94 -1.25 13.81
CA SER A 29 -4.97 -0.50 14.62
C SER A 29 -4.59 -1.40 15.79
N ALA A 30 -3.59 -2.27 15.56
CA ALA A 30 -3.17 -3.27 16.52
C ALA A 30 -2.02 -2.75 17.40
N PHE A 31 -2.14 -2.96 18.72
CA PHE A 31 -1.19 -2.45 19.71
C PHE A 31 0.22 -2.99 19.49
N LEU A 32 0.37 -4.31 19.37
CA LEU A 32 1.69 -4.93 19.20
C LEU A 32 2.31 -4.57 17.84
N MET A 33 1.49 -4.46 16.79
CA MET A 33 1.95 -4.02 15.46
C MET A 33 2.49 -2.59 15.49
N ASN A 34 1.75 -1.68 16.14
CA ASN A 34 2.16 -0.28 16.29
C ASN A 34 3.38 -0.13 17.20
N MET A 35 3.48 -0.91 18.28
CA MET A 35 4.65 -0.89 19.17
C MET A 35 5.90 -1.44 18.47
N HIS A 36 5.76 -2.52 17.70
CA HIS A 36 6.87 -3.08 16.92
C HIS A 36 7.39 -2.04 15.91
N HIS A 37 6.50 -1.39 15.18
CA HIS A 37 6.86 -0.37 14.20
C HIS A 37 7.43 0.90 14.84
N PHE A 38 6.93 1.30 16.02
CA PHE A 38 7.52 2.37 16.80
C PHE A 38 8.97 2.07 17.17
N LEU A 39 9.25 0.89 17.74
CA LEU A 39 10.60 0.46 18.08
C LEU A 39 11.49 0.26 16.84
N TYR A 40 10.93 -0.25 15.75
CA TYR A 40 11.65 -0.37 14.47
C TYR A 40 12.07 1.00 13.94
N ASN A 41 11.14 1.96 13.88
CA ASN A 41 11.44 3.33 13.44
C ASN A 41 12.52 3.98 14.32
N LEU A 42 12.44 3.82 15.64
CA LEU A 42 13.49 4.30 16.54
C LEU A 42 14.80 3.52 16.38
N GLY A 43 14.77 2.24 16.02
CA GLY A 43 15.97 1.47 15.70
C GLY A 43 16.67 2.00 14.44
N VAL A 44 15.91 2.43 13.43
CA VAL A 44 16.47 3.06 12.22
C VAL A 44 16.93 4.49 12.49
N HIS A 45 16.22 5.21 13.36
CA HIS A 45 16.45 6.61 13.69
C HIS A 45 16.50 6.84 15.22
N PRO A 46 17.56 6.40 15.92
CA PRO A 46 17.63 6.44 17.39
C PRO A 46 17.50 7.85 17.97
N GLU A 47 17.90 8.87 17.23
CA GLU A 47 17.79 10.27 17.60
C GLU A 47 16.35 10.75 17.77
N LEU A 48 15.36 10.01 17.24
CA LEU A 48 13.94 10.33 17.39
C LEU A 48 13.39 9.99 18.78
N LEU A 49 14.06 9.13 19.55
CA LEU A 49 13.60 8.76 20.89
C LEU A 49 13.50 9.99 21.80
N GLU A 50 14.51 10.87 21.76
CA GLU A 50 14.55 12.11 22.55
C GLU A 50 13.62 13.20 21.99
N LYS A 51 13.14 13.05 20.75
CA LYS A 51 12.19 13.96 20.09
C LYS A 51 10.75 13.46 20.15
N THR A 52 10.53 12.32 20.77
CA THR A 52 9.20 11.70 20.84
C THR A 52 8.27 12.57 21.69
N GLY A 53 7.11 12.93 21.12
CA GLY A 53 6.06 13.65 21.83
C GLY A 53 5.30 12.70 22.74
N TRP A 54 5.75 12.56 23.99
CA TRP A 54 5.11 11.69 24.99
C TRP A 54 3.79 12.28 25.50
N THR A 55 2.71 11.47 25.55
CA THR A 55 1.46 11.89 26.21
C THR A 55 1.61 11.92 27.73
N ALA A 56 2.40 11.00 28.26
CA ALA A 56 2.85 10.96 29.64
C ALA A 56 4.36 10.74 29.65
N THR A 57 5.09 11.57 30.38
CA THR A 57 6.55 11.47 30.47
C THR A 57 6.96 10.12 31.07
N PRO A 58 7.82 9.33 30.39
CA PRO A 58 8.39 8.13 30.98
C PRO A 58 9.32 8.49 32.16
N THR A 59 9.39 7.63 33.16
CA THR A 59 10.35 7.75 34.26
C THR A 59 11.78 7.50 33.75
N ALA A 60 12.78 7.77 34.60
CA ALA A 60 14.18 7.49 34.26
C ALA A 60 14.43 6.00 33.94
N ASP A 61 13.84 5.09 34.72
CA ASP A 61 13.99 3.64 34.52
C ASP A 61 13.28 3.15 33.25
N GLU A 62 12.12 3.74 32.94
CA GLU A 62 11.40 3.45 31.70
C GLU A 62 12.15 3.99 30.49
N MET A 63 12.74 5.19 30.58
CA MET A 63 13.62 5.70 29.53
C MET A 63 14.84 4.83 29.33
N ALA A 64 15.44 4.29 30.40
CA ALA A 64 16.54 3.34 30.29
C ALA A 64 16.10 2.05 29.58
N THR A 65 14.91 1.54 29.91
CA THR A 65 14.30 0.37 29.25
C THR A 65 14.07 0.63 27.75
N LEU A 66 13.51 1.79 27.40
CA LEU A 66 13.29 2.21 26.01
C LEU A 66 14.61 2.32 25.25
N ARG A 67 15.63 2.96 25.82
CA ARG A 67 16.96 3.08 25.18
C ARG A 67 17.58 1.72 24.93
N GLY A 68 17.48 0.79 25.88
CA GLY A 68 17.93 -0.58 25.71
C GLY A 68 17.20 -1.30 24.56
N ALA A 69 15.87 -1.19 24.50
CA ALA A 69 15.07 -1.77 23.43
C ALA A 69 15.40 -1.17 22.06
N VAL A 70 15.57 0.15 21.97
CA VAL A 70 15.93 0.85 20.73
C VAL A 70 17.32 0.44 20.24
N ALA A 71 18.32 0.38 21.13
CA ALA A 71 19.66 -0.10 20.77
C ALA A 71 19.62 -1.54 20.25
N TRP A 72 18.85 -2.41 20.91
CA TRP A 72 18.68 -3.79 20.45
C TRP A 72 17.98 -3.87 19.07
N TYR A 73 16.95 -3.06 18.82
CA TYR A 73 16.30 -2.97 17.51
C TYR A 73 17.24 -2.44 16.43
N HIS A 74 18.06 -1.43 16.75
CA HIS A 74 19.10 -0.92 15.86
C HIS A 74 20.06 -2.04 15.42
N ASP A 75 20.54 -2.84 16.37
CA ASP A 75 21.56 -3.86 16.10
C ASP A 75 20.99 -5.10 15.38
N ASN A 76 19.71 -5.43 15.58
CA ASN A 76 19.13 -6.69 15.12
C ASN A 76 18.12 -6.53 13.96
N TYR A 77 17.44 -5.38 13.83
CA TYR A 77 16.30 -5.22 12.94
C TYR A 77 16.38 -4.02 12.00
N ALA A 78 17.04 -2.92 12.36
CA ALA A 78 17.01 -1.67 11.58
C ALA A 78 17.50 -1.80 10.12
N LYS A 79 18.34 -2.79 9.84
CA LYS A 79 18.87 -3.09 8.49
C LYS A 79 18.06 -4.14 7.73
N ARG A 80 17.14 -4.85 8.39
CA ARG A 80 16.31 -5.88 7.75
C ARG A 80 15.22 -5.23 6.92
N ASP A 81 14.92 -5.84 5.79
CA ASP A 81 13.83 -5.41 4.92
C ASP A 81 12.48 -5.83 5.53
N LEU A 82 11.47 -4.96 5.53
CA LEU A 82 10.17 -5.27 6.14
C LEU A 82 9.31 -6.21 5.28
N LEU A 83 9.63 -6.36 3.99
CA LEU A 83 8.86 -7.10 3.01
C LEU A 83 9.59 -8.37 2.53
N PHE A 84 10.88 -8.25 2.21
CA PHE A 84 11.66 -9.33 1.59
C PHE A 84 12.43 -10.20 2.59
N ASP A 85 12.47 -9.82 3.87
CA ASP A 85 13.08 -10.63 4.91
C ASP A 85 12.04 -11.59 5.52
N GLU A 86 12.25 -12.89 5.34
CA GLU A 86 11.31 -13.93 5.81
C GLU A 86 10.99 -13.82 7.31
N GLN A 87 11.98 -13.45 8.14
CA GLN A 87 11.75 -13.28 9.57
C GLN A 87 10.89 -12.06 9.87
N MET A 88 11.06 -10.95 9.14
CA MET A 88 10.22 -9.76 9.29
C MET A 88 8.77 -10.04 8.87
N THR A 89 8.57 -10.78 7.79
CA THR A 89 7.25 -11.23 7.34
C THR A 89 6.58 -12.14 8.36
N ALA A 90 7.33 -13.08 8.94
CA ALA A 90 6.83 -13.95 10.01
C ALA A 90 6.47 -13.15 11.28
N ILE A 91 7.29 -12.17 11.67
CA ILE A 91 7.02 -11.26 12.78
C ILE A 91 5.73 -10.48 12.54
N LYS A 92 5.57 -9.85 11.37
CA LYS A 92 4.34 -9.13 11.01
C LYS A 92 3.12 -10.03 11.19
N THR A 93 3.15 -11.23 10.60
CA THR A 93 2.04 -12.19 10.69
C THR A 93 1.72 -12.57 12.15
N ALA A 94 2.73 -12.83 12.97
CA ALA A 94 2.54 -13.18 14.37
C ALA A 94 1.97 -12.03 15.22
N LEU A 95 2.23 -10.77 14.84
CA LEU A 95 1.69 -9.59 15.52
C LEU A 95 0.26 -9.23 15.07
N SER A 96 -0.20 -9.77 13.94
CA SER A 96 -1.52 -9.53 13.33
C SER A 96 -2.70 -10.30 13.96
N VAL A 97 -2.54 -10.88 15.15
CA VAL A 97 -3.54 -11.80 15.74
C VAL A 97 -4.78 -11.11 16.34
N ALA A 98 -4.59 -10.04 17.13
CA ALA A 98 -5.66 -9.36 17.84
C ALA A 98 -5.25 -7.93 18.23
N ASP A 99 -6.09 -6.96 17.85
CA ASP A 99 -5.77 -5.55 18.01
C ASP A 99 -5.61 -5.11 19.48
N THR A 100 -6.36 -5.78 20.38
CA THR A 100 -6.39 -5.49 21.82
C THR A 100 -5.34 -6.24 22.63
N ARG A 101 -4.57 -7.14 22.01
CA ARG A 101 -3.51 -7.87 22.71
C ARG A 101 -2.43 -6.91 23.22
N ARG A 102 -1.88 -7.17 24.41
CA ARG A 102 -0.89 -6.30 25.08
C ARG A 102 0.43 -6.97 25.41
N ASP A 103 0.50 -8.29 25.33
CA ASP A 103 1.70 -9.08 25.55
C ASP A 103 2.03 -9.92 24.32
N ALA A 104 3.32 -10.18 24.11
CA ALA A 104 3.84 -11.03 23.04
C ALA A 104 3.93 -12.52 23.42
N SER A 105 3.42 -12.92 24.59
CA SER A 105 3.64 -14.26 25.15
C SER A 105 2.89 -15.34 24.37
N GLY A 106 3.59 -16.39 23.95
CA GLY A 106 2.99 -17.48 23.16
C GLY A 106 2.70 -17.12 21.70
N LEU A 107 3.10 -15.95 21.22
CA LEU A 107 3.18 -15.68 19.79
C LEU A 107 4.40 -16.37 19.19
N ALA A 108 4.32 -16.72 17.90
CA ALA A 108 5.43 -17.31 17.14
C ALA A 108 6.50 -16.26 16.80
N LEU A 109 7.11 -15.66 17.83
CA LEU A 109 8.14 -14.63 17.73
C LEU A 109 9.49 -15.17 18.25
N PRO A 110 10.62 -14.65 17.77
CA PRO A 110 11.91 -14.88 18.42
C PRO A 110 11.83 -14.56 19.93
N PRO A 111 12.34 -15.42 20.83
CA PRO A 111 12.16 -15.23 22.28
C PRO A 111 12.65 -13.88 22.80
N GLN A 112 13.78 -13.40 22.28
CA GLN A 112 14.35 -12.10 22.63
C GLN A 112 13.44 -10.95 22.16
N LEU A 113 12.82 -11.07 20.98
CA LEU A 113 11.84 -10.09 20.51
C LEU A 113 10.61 -10.05 21.41
N ALA A 114 10.05 -11.22 21.76
CA ALA A 114 8.90 -11.28 22.67
C ALA A 114 9.22 -10.66 24.03
N SER A 115 10.41 -10.94 24.58
CA SER A 115 10.89 -10.34 25.84
C SER A 115 11.01 -8.82 25.75
N THR A 116 11.64 -8.30 24.68
CA THR A 116 11.79 -6.85 24.45
C THR A 116 10.44 -6.15 24.28
N LEU A 117 9.51 -6.76 23.53
CA LEU A 117 8.16 -6.22 23.38
C LEU A 117 7.42 -6.18 24.72
N ASN A 118 7.53 -7.25 25.51
CA ASN A 118 6.89 -7.32 26.83
C ASN A 118 7.45 -6.30 27.84
N SER A 119 8.75 -5.99 27.79
CA SER A 119 9.35 -4.99 28.68
C SER A 119 8.92 -3.56 28.33
N VAL A 120 8.68 -3.27 27.05
CA VAL A 120 8.25 -1.94 26.58
C VAL A 120 6.74 -1.76 26.63
N ALA A 121 5.95 -2.84 26.53
CA ALA A 121 4.48 -2.81 26.50
C ALA A 121 3.82 -1.90 27.56
N PRO A 122 4.15 -1.99 28.87
CA PRO A 122 3.52 -1.12 29.87
C PRO A 122 3.85 0.36 29.67
N ILE A 123 5.08 0.67 29.22
CA ILE A 123 5.53 2.04 28.95
C ILE A 123 4.77 2.58 27.74
N TYR A 124 4.73 1.83 26.64
CA TYR A 124 4.04 2.20 25.42
C TYR A 124 2.53 2.41 25.64
N ALA A 125 1.89 1.50 26.39
CA ALA A 125 0.48 1.59 26.73
C ALA A 125 0.11 2.89 27.46
N ARG A 126 0.96 3.33 28.40
CA ARG A 126 0.72 4.53 29.19
C ARG A 126 1.14 5.81 28.48
N CYS A 127 2.28 5.80 27.80
CA CYS A 127 2.94 7.03 27.35
C CYS A 127 2.64 7.41 25.90
N LEU A 128 2.10 6.51 25.07
CA LEU A 128 1.93 6.76 23.63
C LEU A 128 0.67 6.14 23.02
N TRP A 129 0.26 4.94 23.46
CA TRP A 129 -0.75 4.14 22.74
C TRP A 129 -2.06 4.89 22.49
N ALA A 130 -2.57 5.63 23.48
CA ALA A 130 -3.82 6.36 23.32
C ALA A 130 -3.75 7.39 22.16
N GLN A 131 -2.64 8.09 21.99
CA GLN A 131 -2.44 9.03 20.90
C GLN A 131 -2.24 8.31 19.55
N HIS A 132 -1.44 7.25 19.54
CA HIS A 132 -1.18 6.48 18.31
C HIS A 132 -2.46 5.81 17.79
N ASP A 133 -3.22 5.12 18.64
CA ASP A 133 -4.50 4.51 18.26
C ASP A 133 -5.51 5.55 17.80
N ALA A 134 -5.60 6.70 18.49
CA ALA A 134 -6.49 7.78 18.07
C ALA A 134 -6.14 8.31 16.68
N SER A 135 -4.85 8.55 16.40
CA SER A 135 -4.37 8.96 15.08
C SER A 135 -4.69 7.92 14.01
N ASN A 136 -4.42 6.65 14.28
CA ASN A 136 -4.72 5.56 13.35
C ASN A 136 -6.22 5.44 13.08
N ARG A 137 -7.06 5.53 14.12
CA ARG A 137 -8.53 5.44 13.96
C ARG A 137 -9.11 6.63 13.21
N GLN A 138 -8.54 7.82 13.37
CA GLN A 138 -8.90 8.97 12.54
C GLN A 138 -8.57 8.71 11.07
N TRP A 139 -7.36 8.20 10.79
CA TRP A 139 -6.98 7.82 9.43
C TRP A 139 -7.91 6.75 8.86
N ILE A 140 -8.21 5.69 9.62
CA ILE A 140 -9.11 4.59 9.22
C ILE A 140 -10.51 5.13 8.91
N ALA A 141 -11.04 6.01 9.75
CA ALA A 141 -12.36 6.59 9.54
C ALA A 141 -12.42 7.39 8.22
N GLU A 142 -11.38 8.17 7.93
CA GLU A 142 -11.28 8.92 6.68
C GLU A 142 -11.12 7.99 5.47
N ALA A 143 -10.25 6.98 5.56
CA ALA A 143 -10.06 5.99 4.48
C ALA A 143 -11.36 5.25 4.16
N LYS A 144 -12.10 4.78 5.18
CA LYS A 144 -13.42 4.14 5.01
C LYS A 144 -14.42 5.09 4.36
N ARG A 145 -14.49 6.34 4.82
CA ARG A 145 -15.40 7.35 4.23
C ARG A 145 -15.08 7.62 2.75
N LEU A 146 -13.81 7.65 2.38
CA LEU A 146 -13.38 7.82 0.98
C LEU A 146 -13.68 6.57 0.15
N ASP A 147 -13.41 5.38 0.69
CA ASP A 147 -13.69 4.10 0.04
C ASP A 147 -15.19 3.87 -0.22
N GLU A 148 -16.05 4.21 0.76
CA GLU A 148 -17.51 4.19 0.63
C GLU A 148 -17.98 5.11 -0.49
N ARG A 149 -17.37 6.29 -0.63
CA ARG A 149 -17.80 7.32 -1.59
C ARG A 149 -17.27 7.10 -3.01
N TYR A 150 -16.03 6.62 -3.14
CA TYR A 150 -15.29 6.61 -4.41
C TYR A 150 -14.70 5.26 -4.78
N GLY A 151 -14.58 4.34 -3.83
CA GLY A 151 -13.78 3.13 -4.02
C GLY A 151 -14.31 2.20 -5.11
N ALA A 152 -15.61 2.24 -5.44
CA ALA A 152 -16.18 1.39 -6.48
C ALA A 152 -15.59 1.77 -7.85
N GLU A 153 -15.67 3.04 -8.21
CA GLU A 153 -15.13 3.52 -9.47
C GLU A 153 -13.60 3.53 -9.50
N VAL A 154 -12.95 3.69 -8.34
CA VAL A 154 -11.49 3.57 -8.23
C VAL A 154 -11.06 2.12 -8.49
N GLN A 155 -11.66 1.15 -7.81
CA GLN A 155 -11.39 -0.28 -7.98
C GLN A 155 -11.62 -0.70 -9.43
N GLU A 156 -12.78 -0.36 -10.00
CA GLU A 156 -13.11 -0.66 -11.39
C GLU A 156 -12.12 0.01 -12.36
N GLY A 157 -11.74 1.26 -12.08
CA GLY A 157 -10.76 2.01 -12.86
C GLY A 157 -9.39 1.33 -12.92
N ILE A 158 -8.85 0.98 -11.75
CA ILE A 158 -7.55 0.34 -11.64
C ILE A 158 -7.59 -1.05 -12.30
N ALA A 159 -8.60 -1.87 -11.99
CA ALA A 159 -8.73 -3.20 -12.58
C ALA A 159 -8.85 -3.16 -14.11
N ARG A 160 -9.55 -2.16 -14.66
CA ARG A 160 -9.66 -1.97 -16.11
C ARG A 160 -8.31 -1.65 -16.75
N HIS A 161 -7.50 -0.79 -16.14
CA HIS A 161 -6.23 -0.36 -16.71
C HIS A 161 -5.10 -1.37 -16.47
N LEU A 162 -5.07 -2.04 -15.33
CA LEU A 162 -4.10 -3.12 -15.07
C LEU A 162 -4.53 -4.47 -15.66
N GLN A 163 -5.78 -4.57 -16.14
CA GLN A 163 -6.39 -5.76 -16.71
C GLN A 163 -6.45 -6.98 -15.78
N THR A 164 -6.39 -6.74 -14.47
CA THR A 164 -6.44 -7.76 -13.43
C THR A 164 -7.39 -7.29 -12.33
N PRO A 165 -8.34 -8.13 -11.89
CA PRO A 165 -9.24 -7.77 -10.79
C PRO A 165 -8.50 -7.68 -9.45
N PHE A 166 -9.14 -7.07 -8.45
CA PHE A 166 -8.72 -7.21 -7.06
C PHE A 166 -9.16 -8.57 -6.50
N PRO A 167 -8.48 -9.09 -5.47
CA PRO A 167 -8.87 -10.36 -4.85
C PRO A 167 -10.27 -10.25 -4.22
N SER A 168 -10.98 -11.38 -4.21
CA SER A 168 -12.30 -11.50 -3.59
C SER A 168 -12.23 -11.79 -2.09
N THR A 169 -11.05 -12.12 -1.58
CA THR A 169 -10.79 -12.34 -0.15
C THR A 169 -10.62 -11.02 0.57
N PRO A 170 -11.05 -10.91 1.84
CA PRO A 170 -10.77 -9.72 2.64
C PRO A 170 -9.28 -9.46 2.76
N ILE A 171 -8.89 -8.20 2.64
CA ILE A 171 -7.52 -7.75 2.75
C ILE A 171 -7.34 -7.11 4.11
N ARG A 172 -6.43 -7.66 4.92
CA ARG A 172 -6.02 -7.06 6.18
C ARG A 172 -5.10 -5.86 5.91
N ILE A 173 -5.46 -4.70 6.47
CA ILE A 173 -4.69 -3.46 6.38
C ILE A 173 -4.38 -2.96 7.80
N ASP A 174 -3.12 -3.04 8.21
CA ASP A 174 -2.68 -2.50 9.50
C ASP A 174 -2.19 -1.06 9.35
N ILE A 175 -2.80 -0.17 10.12
CA ILE A 175 -2.37 1.22 10.21
C ILE A 175 -1.39 1.34 11.38
N VAL A 176 -0.22 1.87 11.07
CA VAL A 176 0.82 2.21 12.03
C VAL A 176 1.15 3.71 11.91
N VAL A 177 1.73 4.28 12.95
CA VAL A 177 2.14 5.70 12.89
C VAL A 177 3.24 5.91 11.84
N GLU A 178 4.23 5.02 11.81
CA GLU A 178 5.42 5.13 10.96
C GLU A 178 6.03 3.74 10.71
N THR A 179 6.65 3.52 9.55
CA THR A 179 7.35 2.28 9.16
C THR A 179 8.88 2.41 9.20
N GLY A 180 9.41 3.61 9.43
CA GLY A 180 10.85 3.86 9.59
C GLY A 180 11.68 3.74 8.31
N LYS A 181 11.04 3.59 7.15
CA LYS A 181 11.70 3.49 5.85
C LYS A 181 11.06 4.44 4.85
N ARG A 182 11.85 5.18 4.07
CA ARG A 182 11.34 6.21 3.13
C ARG A 182 10.23 5.70 2.21
N GLN A 183 10.26 4.43 1.83
CA GLN A 183 9.29 3.73 0.98
C GLN A 183 7.84 3.87 1.50
N GLY A 184 7.65 3.88 2.82
CA GLY A 184 6.34 4.08 3.43
C GLY A 184 5.57 2.78 3.63
N GLY A 185 4.42 2.66 2.99
CA GLY A 185 3.61 1.45 3.02
C GLY A 185 4.34 0.25 2.41
N TYR A 186 3.92 -0.96 2.81
CA TYR A 186 4.41 -2.19 2.21
C TYR A 186 3.34 -3.28 2.28
N THR A 187 3.36 -4.17 1.29
CA THR A 187 2.30 -5.16 1.07
C THR A 187 2.86 -6.48 0.57
N ASP A 188 2.44 -7.58 1.20
CA ASP A 188 2.53 -8.95 0.65
C ASP A 188 1.11 -9.53 0.47
N THR A 189 0.66 -10.46 1.31
CA THR A 189 -0.76 -10.84 1.48
C THR A 189 -1.49 -9.93 2.49
N GLN A 190 -0.73 -9.14 3.25
CA GLN A 190 -1.20 -8.15 4.23
C GLN A 190 -0.52 -6.81 3.96
N THR A 191 -1.29 -5.73 4.02
CA THR A 191 -0.82 -4.35 3.85
C THR A 191 -0.52 -3.70 5.20
N VAL A 192 0.57 -2.92 5.27
CA VAL A 192 0.86 -2.00 6.37
C VAL A 192 1.00 -0.59 5.82
N ILE A 193 0.28 0.37 6.41
CA ILE A 193 0.29 1.78 5.98
C ILE A 193 0.72 2.70 7.14
N PRO A 194 1.70 3.60 6.91
CA PRO A 194 2.11 4.62 7.88
C PRO A 194 1.12 5.81 7.90
N GLY A 195 -0.03 5.64 8.55
CA GLY A 195 -1.10 6.66 8.62
C GLY A 195 -0.70 7.95 9.34
N GLY A 196 0.37 7.92 10.15
CA GLY A 196 0.93 9.12 10.80
C GLY A 196 1.68 10.05 9.85
N ARG A 197 2.03 9.61 8.64
CA ARG A 197 2.73 10.45 7.66
C ARG A 197 1.79 11.49 7.04
N PRO A 198 2.15 12.79 7.04
CA PRO A 198 1.33 13.82 6.41
C PRO A 198 1.05 13.56 4.92
N SER A 199 1.96 12.91 4.20
CA SER A 199 1.78 12.58 2.79
C SER A 199 0.76 11.46 2.53
N TYR A 200 0.36 10.69 3.56
CA TYR A 200 -0.64 9.61 3.48
C TYR A 200 -2.03 10.05 3.95
N GLN A 201 -2.22 11.31 4.34
CA GLN A 201 -3.46 11.81 4.95
C GLN A 201 -4.40 12.49 3.94
N GLY A 202 -5.67 12.66 4.36
CA GLY A 202 -6.70 13.27 3.54
C GLY A 202 -7.02 12.42 2.31
N LEU A 203 -7.18 13.06 1.15
CA LEU A 203 -7.51 12.36 -0.11
C LEU A 203 -6.45 11.33 -0.52
N ALA A 204 -5.19 11.52 -0.12
CA ALA A 204 -4.13 10.56 -0.39
C ALA A 204 -4.33 9.22 0.33
N ALA A 205 -5.14 9.17 1.40
CA ALA A 205 -5.47 7.91 2.07
C ALA A 205 -6.18 6.94 1.11
N LEU A 206 -7.05 7.45 0.22
CA LEU A 206 -7.72 6.64 -0.80
C LEU A 206 -6.72 6.13 -1.84
N GLU A 207 -5.87 7.02 -2.38
CA GLU A 207 -4.85 6.63 -3.37
C GLU A 207 -3.89 5.60 -2.80
N MET A 208 -3.35 5.84 -1.60
CA MET A 208 -2.38 4.93 -0.99
C MET A 208 -3.00 3.60 -0.56
N THR A 209 -4.27 3.58 -0.11
CA THR A 209 -4.96 2.31 0.16
C THR A 209 -5.03 1.47 -1.12
N TYR A 210 -5.51 2.05 -2.21
CA TYR A 210 -5.65 1.34 -3.48
C TYR A 210 -4.32 1.01 -4.14
N HIS A 211 -3.31 1.86 -3.97
CA HIS A 211 -1.94 1.59 -4.40
C HIS A 211 -1.40 0.33 -3.73
N GLU A 212 -1.44 0.29 -2.39
CA GLU A 212 -0.90 -0.82 -1.62
C GLU A 212 -1.61 -2.13 -1.91
N ILE A 213 -2.94 -2.16 -1.89
CA ILE A 213 -3.67 -3.42 -2.13
C ILE A 213 -3.58 -3.90 -3.59
N SER A 214 -3.16 -3.03 -4.54
CA SER A 214 -2.92 -3.45 -5.92
C SER A 214 -1.73 -4.41 -6.03
N HIS A 215 -0.76 -4.34 -5.12
CA HIS A 215 0.39 -5.26 -5.07
C HIS A 215 -0.01 -6.72 -4.82
N ILE A 216 -1.20 -6.98 -4.24
CA ILE A 216 -1.61 -8.34 -3.87
C ILE A 216 -1.93 -9.21 -5.10
N ALA A 217 -2.48 -8.59 -6.15
CA ALA A 217 -2.89 -9.32 -7.35
C ALA A 217 -2.98 -8.42 -8.58
N SER A 218 -3.44 -7.17 -8.43
CA SER A 218 -3.80 -6.34 -9.58
C SER A 218 -2.60 -5.93 -10.44
N THR A 219 -1.37 -5.97 -9.93
CA THR A 219 -0.14 -5.68 -10.69
C THR A 219 0.48 -6.90 -11.38
N GLU A 220 0.06 -8.14 -11.05
CA GLU A 220 0.71 -9.38 -11.49
C GLU A 220 0.92 -9.44 -13.02
N LYS A 221 -0.15 -9.21 -13.80
CA LYS A 221 -0.05 -9.20 -15.27
C LYS A 221 0.94 -8.16 -15.79
N LEU A 222 0.99 -6.98 -15.18
CA LEU A 222 1.91 -5.91 -15.60
C LEU A 222 3.37 -6.31 -15.34
N GLU A 223 3.64 -6.82 -14.13
CA GLU A 223 4.96 -7.30 -13.72
C GLU A 223 5.43 -8.44 -14.64
N GLU A 224 4.63 -9.49 -14.78
CA GLU A 224 4.95 -10.65 -15.62
C GLU A 224 5.26 -10.28 -17.07
N MET A 225 4.47 -9.37 -17.65
CA MET A 225 4.65 -8.95 -19.04
C MET A 225 5.88 -8.06 -19.22
N ILE A 226 6.19 -7.18 -18.25
CA ILE A 226 7.42 -6.39 -18.25
C ILE A 226 8.63 -7.33 -18.15
N ASP A 227 8.63 -8.26 -17.19
CA ASP A 227 9.72 -9.21 -16.97
C ASP A 227 9.96 -10.11 -18.18
N ALA A 228 8.89 -10.65 -18.76
CA ALA A 228 8.97 -11.46 -19.97
C ALA A 228 9.60 -10.67 -21.13
N ARG A 229 9.24 -9.38 -21.29
CA ARG A 229 9.80 -8.54 -22.35
C ARG A 229 11.25 -8.14 -22.09
N LEU A 230 11.60 -7.81 -20.85
CA LEU A 230 12.98 -7.52 -20.44
C LEU A 230 13.90 -8.70 -20.76
N LYS A 231 13.47 -9.92 -20.37
CA LYS A 231 14.17 -11.17 -20.69
C LYS A 231 14.31 -11.40 -22.19
N ALA A 232 13.24 -11.19 -22.97
CA ALA A 232 13.25 -11.39 -24.42
C ALA A 232 14.11 -10.37 -25.18
N THR A 233 14.39 -9.21 -24.58
CA THR A 233 15.16 -8.11 -25.20
C THR A 233 16.56 -7.93 -24.60
N HIS A 234 16.97 -8.81 -23.68
CA HIS A 234 18.25 -8.73 -22.97
C HIS A 234 18.48 -7.37 -22.30
N ARG A 235 17.43 -6.82 -21.70
CA ARG A 235 17.45 -5.58 -20.92
C ARG A 235 17.47 -5.91 -19.43
N SER A 236 18.01 -5.02 -18.60
CA SER A 236 18.15 -5.25 -17.16
C SER A 236 16.80 -5.46 -16.47
N ALA A 237 16.71 -6.50 -15.63
CA ALA A 237 15.52 -6.90 -14.88
C ALA A 237 15.19 -5.99 -13.69
N ASP A 238 16.15 -5.16 -13.21
CA ASP A 238 15.94 -4.25 -12.07
C ASP A 238 15.13 -2.99 -12.46
N SER A 239 14.17 -3.14 -13.37
CA SER A 239 13.37 -2.01 -13.83
C SER A 239 12.19 -1.79 -12.90
N ASP A 240 12.32 -0.79 -12.04
CA ASP A 240 11.23 -0.22 -11.22
C ASP A 240 10.12 0.47 -12.07
N LEU A 241 10.09 0.18 -13.38
CA LEU A 241 9.10 0.66 -14.33
C LEU A 241 7.69 0.20 -13.97
N TRP A 242 7.52 -1.06 -13.56
CA TRP A 242 6.20 -1.58 -13.19
C TRP A 242 5.62 -0.78 -12.01
N HIS A 243 6.45 -0.44 -11.01
CA HIS A 243 6.02 0.32 -9.83
C HIS A 243 5.69 1.76 -10.18
N ALA A 244 6.50 2.39 -11.04
CA ALA A 244 6.22 3.72 -11.57
C ALA A 244 4.90 3.76 -12.37
N VAL A 245 4.62 2.71 -13.16
CA VAL A 245 3.36 2.57 -13.92
C VAL A 245 2.16 2.34 -13.00
N GLN A 246 2.30 1.55 -11.94
CA GLN A 246 1.27 1.38 -10.91
C GLN A 246 0.93 2.70 -10.24
N PHE A 247 1.94 3.44 -9.74
CA PHE A 247 1.74 4.75 -9.12
C PHE A 247 1.01 5.72 -10.06
N TYR A 248 1.44 5.79 -11.33
CA TYR A 248 0.78 6.62 -12.33
C TYR A 248 -0.68 6.20 -12.54
N THR A 249 -0.95 4.90 -12.67
CA THR A 249 -2.28 4.36 -12.96
C THR A 249 -3.25 4.65 -11.82
N VAL A 250 -2.87 4.32 -10.59
CA VAL A 250 -3.71 4.50 -9.41
C VAL A 250 -3.99 5.99 -9.19
N GLY A 251 -2.95 6.83 -9.25
CA GLY A 251 -3.06 8.29 -9.11
C GLY A 251 -3.97 8.91 -10.17
N ALA A 252 -3.81 8.53 -11.44
CA ALA A 252 -4.64 9.02 -12.54
C ALA A 252 -6.12 8.61 -12.38
N VAL A 253 -6.39 7.38 -11.95
CA VAL A 253 -7.75 6.89 -11.69
C VAL A 253 -8.38 7.67 -10.54
N VAL A 254 -7.71 7.81 -9.40
CA VAL A 254 -8.23 8.55 -8.24
C VAL A 254 -8.51 10.00 -8.61
N LYS A 255 -7.57 10.67 -9.29
CA LYS A 255 -7.76 12.03 -9.80
C LYS A 255 -9.00 12.15 -10.68
N ALA A 256 -9.17 11.23 -11.64
CA ALA A 256 -10.30 11.25 -12.56
C ALA A 256 -11.64 11.01 -11.83
N VAL A 257 -11.68 10.10 -10.86
CA VAL A 257 -12.88 9.82 -10.06
C VAL A 257 -13.27 11.03 -9.21
N LEU A 258 -12.32 11.60 -8.46
CA LEU A 258 -12.55 12.79 -7.63
C LEU A 258 -13.02 13.99 -8.45
N LYS A 259 -12.39 14.21 -9.62
CA LYS A 259 -12.78 15.29 -10.52
C LYS A 259 -14.19 15.10 -11.08
N ARG A 260 -14.51 13.88 -11.53
CA ARG A 260 -15.80 13.57 -12.15
C ARG A 260 -16.96 13.61 -11.15
N ARG A 261 -16.75 13.08 -9.94
CA ARG A 261 -17.80 12.97 -8.92
C ARG A 261 -18.08 14.30 -8.25
N ASP A 262 -17.02 15.04 -7.89
CA ASP A 262 -17.14 16.18 -6.98
C ASP A 262 -16.36 17.43 -7.44
N GLY A 263 -15.84 17.44 -8.66
CA GLY A 263 -15.13 18.61 -9.21
C GLY A 263 -13.76 18.88 -8.59
N ILE A 264 -13.31 18.04 -7.66
CA ILE A 264 -12.07 18.18 -6.90
C ILE A 264 -10.87 18.09 -7.85
N ASP A 265 -10.01 19.11 -7.81
CA ASP A 265 -8.72 19.07 -8.51
C ASP A 265 -7.68 18.45 -7.57
N TYR A 266 -7.41 17.16 -7.80
CA TYR A 266 -6.50 16.38 -6.99
C TYR A 266 -5.14 16.23 -7.70
N GLU A 267 -4.08 16.44 -6.94
CA GLU A 267 -2.70 16.15 -7.36
C GLU A 267 -2.31 14.77 -6.81
N PRO A 268 -2.02 13.78 -7.67
CA PRO A 268 -1.63 12.43 -7.26
C PRO A 268 -0.42 12.41 -6.33
N TYR A 269 -0.33 11.38 -5.48
CA TYR A 269 0.74 11.23 -4.48
C TYR A 269 2.13 11.31 -5.12
N ALA A 270 2.35 10.58 -6.21
CA ALA A 270 3.64 10.54 -6.89
C ALA A 270 4.03 11.89 -7.52
N ASP A 271 3.06 12.65 -8.03
CA ASP A 271 3.28 13.99 -8.59
C ASP A 271 3.60 15.00 -7.48
N LYS A 272 2.76 15.04 -6.45
CA LYS A 272 2.89 15.92 -5.28
C LYS A 272 4.19 15.68 -4.52
N GLY A 273 4.58 14.41 -4.39
CA GLY A 273 5.84 13.99 -3.77
C GLY A 273 7.07 14.15 -4.67
N GLY A 274 6.90 14.54 -5.94
CA GLY A 274 7.99 14.73 -6.89
C GLY A 274 8.69 13.44 -7.35
N LEU A 275 8.05 12.28 -7.24
CA LEU A 275 8.66 10.98 -7.59
C LEU A 275 9.04 10.90 -9.07
N PHE A 276 8.16 11.38 -9.96
CA PHE A 276 8.43 11.48 -11.40
C PHE A 276 9.42 12.60 -11.79
N LYS A 277 9.77 13.49 -10.86
CA LYS A 277 10.83 14.49 -11.04
C LYS A 277 12.16 14.03 -10.43
N GLY A 278 12.11 13.08 -9.50
CA GLY A 278 13.25 12.50 -8.80
C GLY A 278 13.56 11.10 -9.30
N TYR A 279 13.33 10.11 -8.43
CA TYR A 279 13.72 8.71 -8.63
C TYR A 279 13.20 8.10 -9.94
N TRP A 280 11.97 8.42 -10.35
CA TRP A 280 11.36 7.92 -11.59
C TRP A 280 11.41 8.90 -12.75
N SER A 281 12.26 9.92 -12.69
CA SER A 281 12.46 10.82 -13.83
C SER A 281 12.81 10.12 -15.15
N PRO A 282 13.54 8.98 -15.18
CA PRO A 282 13.76 8.25 -16.44
C PRO A 282 12.49 7.60 -17.01
N PHE A 283 11.52 7.23 -16.16
CA PHE A 283 10.30 6.54 -16.59
C PHE A 283 9.18 7.52 -16.97
N ALA A 284 9.18 8.73 -16.42
CA ALA A 284 8.17 9.75 -16.72
C ALA A 284 7.90 9.98 -18.22
N PRO A 285 8.91 10.17 -19.11
CA PRO A 285 8.65 10.33 -20.54
C PRO A 285 8.10 9.04 -21.18
N ILE A 286 8.52 7.86 -20.72
CA ILE A 286 8.07 6.57 -21.24
C ILE A 286 6.58 6.35 -20.91
N ILE A 287 6.20 6.60 -19.65
CA ILE A 287 4.81 6.52 -19.18
C ILE A 287 3.93 7.50 -19.96
N ALA A 288 4.38 8.74 -20.14
CA ALA A 288 3.64 9.75 -20.90
C ALA A 288 3.46 9.38 -22.38
N SER A 289 4.49 8.81 -23.01
CA SER A 289 4.43 8.48 -24.44
C SER A 289 3.75 7.15 -24.76
N GLU A 290 3.70 6.20 -23.82
CA GLU A 290 3.20 4.85 -24.09
C GLU A 290 2.05 4.44 -23.16
N TRP A 291 2.19 4.59 -21.85
CA TRP A 291 1.13 4.16 -20.93
C TRP A 291 -0.11 5.07 -20.97
N GLN A 292 0.09 6.39 -21.00
CA GLN A 292 -1.01 7.34 -21.06
C GLN A 292 -1.86 7.19 -22.35
N PRO A 293 -1.29 7.00 -23.56
CA PRO A 293 -2.09 6.64 -24.73
C PRO A 293 -2.90 5.36 -24.57
N TYR A 294 -2.36 4.32 -23.91
CA TYR A 294 -3.12 3.11 -23.60
C TYR A 294 -4.31 3.42 -22.69
N MET A 295 -4.11 4.15 -21.59
CA MET A 295 -5.21 4.54 -20.70
C MET A 295 -6.29 5.38 -21.41
N ASN A 296 -5.91 6.11 -22.47
CA ASN A 296 -6.83 6.86 -23.33
C ASN A 296 -7.45 6.04 -24.49
N GLY A 297 -7.24 4.72 -24.51
CA GLY A 297 -7.80 3.82 -25.54
C GLY A 297 -7.15 3.91 -26.92
N LYS A 298 -5.93 4.47 -27.01
CA LYS A 298 -5.22 4.66 -28.30
C LYS A 298 -4.35 3.48 -28.70
N GLN A 299 -4.08 2.56 -27.78
CA GLN A 299 -3.36 1.31 -28.03
C GLN A 299 -3.79 0.24 -27.02
N THR A 300 -3.39 -1.03 -27.22
CA THR A 300 -3.67 -2.11 -26.27
C THR A 300 -2.68 -2.11 -25.11
N PHE A 301 -3.01 -2.83 -24.04
CA PHE A 301 -2.13 -3.03 -22.88
C PHE A 301 -0.80 -3.65 -23.32
N GLU A 302 -0.86 -4.72 -24.11
CA GLU A 302 0.30 -5.46 -24.59
C GLU A 302 1.21 -4.57 -25.45
N GLN A 303 0.63 -3.73 -26.31
CA GLN A 303 1.38 -2.76 -27.12
C GLN A 303 2.11 -1.74 -26.24
N ALA A 304 1.44 -1.20 -25.22
CA ALA A 304 2.05 -0.25 -24.31
C ALA A 304 3.21 -0.89 -23.52
N VAL A 305 3.02 -2.07 -22.94
CA VAL A 305 4.09 -2.77 -22.20
C VAL A 305 5.31 -3.02 -23.08
N VAL A 306 5.11 -3.59 -24.28
CA VAL A 306 6.20 -3.84 -25.23
C VAL A 306 6.96 -2.55 -25.55
N ARG A 307 6.24 -1.48 -25.89
CA ARG A 307 6.87 -0.20 -26.27
C ARG A 307 7.57 0.49 -25.11
N MET A 308 7.03 0.38 -23.89
CA MET A 308 7.69 0.93 -22.70
C MET A 308 9.03 0.24 -22.45
N VAL A 309 9.05 -1.09 -22.46
CA VAL A 309 10.28 -1.86 -22.23
C VAL A 309 11.29 -1.64 -23.36
N ASP A 310 10.83 -1.59 -24.62
CA ASP A 310 11.71 -1.38 -25.77
C ASP A 310 12.37 0.00 -25.80
N ARG A 311 11.86 0.97 -25.02
CA ARG A 311 12.44 2.31 -24.86
C ARG A 311 13.42 2.43 -23.69
N LEU A 312 13.52 1.42 -22.83
CA LEU A 312 14.53 1.43 -21.77
C LEU A 312 15.94 1.42 -22.38
N PRO A 313 16.99 1.77 -21.62
CA PRO A 313 18.37 1.53 -22.05
C PRO A 313 18.65 0.04 -22.25
N ALA A 314 19.54 -0.29 -23.17
CA ALA A 314 20.09 -1.66 -23.25
C ALA A 314 20.93 -1.93 -21.99
N ALA A 315 21.02 -3.20 -21.59
CA ALA A 315 21.90 -3.61 -20.49
C ALA A 315 23.38 -3.45 -20.84
#